data_AF-A0A934CSJ2-F1
#
_entry.id   AF-A0A934CSJ2-F1
#
_cell.length_a   1.000
_cell.length_b   1.000
_cell.length_c   1.000
_cell.angle_alpha   90.00
_cell.angle_beta   90.00
_cell.angle_gamma   90.00
#
_symmetry.space_group_name_H-M   'P 1'
#
loop_
_entity.id
_entity.type
_entity.pdbx_description
1 polymer ?
#
loop_
_entity_poly.entity_id
_entity_poly.type
_entity_poly.pdbx_seq_one_letter_code
_entity_poly.pdbx_strand_id
1 'polypeptide(L)' 'MPHDNKNGLGTPEEWLKRAKSNLAIARQPKTEDIFLEDYCVELQQAAEKALKAVLLSTDLGCQ' A
#
# COMPACT_ATOMS: atom_id res chain seq x y z
N MET A 1 -9.73 -12.62 8.37
CA MET A 1 -10.35 -13.58 7.43
C MET A 1 -9.26 -14.04 6.48
N PRO A 2 -8.98 -15.35 6.38
CA PRO A 2 -7.87 -15.85 5.59
C PRO A 2 -8.28 -15.86 4.11
N HIS A 3 -7.55 -15.11 3.30
CA HIS A 3 -7.59 -15.27 1.85
C HIS A 3 -6.38 -16.12 1.48
N ASP A 4 -6.65 -17.29 0.87
CA ASP A 4 -5.65 -18.26 0.43
C ASP A 4 -4.73 -17.63 -0.62
N ASN A 5 -3.68 -16.93 -0.18
CA ASN A 5 -2.50 -16.70 -0.99
C ASN A 5 -1.56 -17.88 -0.74
N LYS A 6 -1.34 -18.70 -1.76
CA LYS A 6 -0.43 -19.87 -1.73
C LYS A 6 1.00 -19.54 -1.26
N ASN A 7 1.40 -18.26 -1.24
CA ASN A 7 2.72 -17.80 -0.86
C ASN A 7 2.71 -16.87 0.39
N GLY A 8 1.54 -16.62 1.02
CA GLY A 8 1.43 -15.76 2.20
C GLY A 8 1.61 -14.24 1.94
N LEU A 9 1.75 -13.83 0.69
CA LEU A 9 2.12 -12.46 0.31
C LEU A 9 0.95 -11.47 0.17
N GLY A 10 -0.33 -11.89 0.27
CA GLY A 10 -1.54 -11.11 -0.10
C GLY A 10 -1.80 -10.98 -1.62
N THR A 11 -3.03 -10.68 -2.06
CA THR A 11 -3.36 -10.53 -3.50
C THR A 11 -3.06 -9.12 -4.04
N PRO A 12 -2.87 -8.93 -5.36
CA PRO A 12 -2.70 -7.60 -5.96
C PRO A 12 -3.78 -6.59 -5.52
N GLU A 13 -5.04 -7.02 -5.46
CA GLU A 13 -6.17 -6.18 -5.07
C GLU A 13 -6.10 -5.76 -3.61
N GLU A 14 -5.67 -6.66 -2.72
CA GLU A 14 -5.43 -6.34 -1.31
C GLU A 14 -4.33 -5.28 -1.15
N TRP A 15 -3.23 -5.42 -1.90
CA TRP A 15 -2.14 -4.44 -1.88
C TRP A 15 -2.57 -3.09 -2.44
N LEU A 16 -3.34 -3.09 -3.54
CA LEU A 16 -3.88 -1.85 -4.10
C LEU A 16 -4.87 -1.17 -3.14
N LYS A 17 -5.69 -1.94 -2.42
CA LYS A 17 -6.60 -1.40 -1.39
C LYS A 17 -5.80 -0.75 -0.24
N ARG A 18 -4.72 -1.40 0.21
CA ARG A 18 -3.84 -0.83 1.24
C ARG A 18 -3.14 0.44 0.75
N ALA A 19 -2.63 0.46 -0.48
CA ALA A 19 -2.03 1.66 -1.09
C ALA A 19 -3.00 2.85 -1.10
N LYS A 20 -4.26 2.62 -1.50
CA LYS A 20 -5.30 3.65 -1.47
C LYS A 20 -5.61 4.15 -0.05
N SER A 21 -5.56 3.26 0.95
CA SER A 21 -5.72 3.64 2.36
C SER A 21 -4.61 4.60 2.81
N ASN A 22 -3.35 4.29 2.52
CA ASN A 22 -2.22 5.16 2.86
C ASN A 22 -2.33 6.52 2.15
N LEU A 23 -2.70 6.54 0.86
CA LEU A 23 -2.94 7.77 0.13
C LEU A 23 -4.09 8.60 0.72
N ALA A 24 -5.15 7.96 1.22
CA ALA A 24 -6.27 8.65 1.85
C ALA A 24 -5.89 9.28 3.19
N ILE A 25 -4.99 8.66 3.96
CA ILE A 25 -4.42 9.24 5.18
C ILE A 25 -3.55 10.44 4.84
N ALA A 26 -2.65 10.29 3.87
CA ALA A 26 -1.76 11.38 3.42
C ALA A 26 -2.49 12.58 2.76
N ARG A 27 -3.77 12.43 2.40
CA ARG A 27 -4.60 13.50 1.83
C ARG A 27 -5.44 14.23 2.88
N GLN A 28 -5.41 13.79 4.13
CA GLN A 28 -6.12 14.52 5.19
C GLN A 28 -5.51 15.92 5.36
N PRO A 29 -6.32 16.93 5.73
CA PRO A 29 -5.80 18.24 6.06
C PRO A 29 -4.75 18.15 7.18
N LYS A 30 -3.65 18.87 7.03
CA LYS A 30 -2.61 18.95 8.06
C LYS A 30 -3.21 19.52 9.36
N THR A 31 -2.96 18.85 10.46
CA THR A 31 -3.19 19.35 11.83
C THR A 31 -1.87 19.83 12.44
N GLU A 32 -1.95 20.57 13.54
CA GLU A 32 -0.76 21.03 14.27
C GLU A 32 0.06 19.87 14.85
N ASP A 33 -0.61 18.79 15.24
CA ASP A 33 0.00 17.64 15.92
C ASP A 33 0.71 16.65 15.00
N ILE A 34 0.50 16.72 13.67
CA ILE A 34 1.06 15.75 12.73
C ILE A 34 2.21 16.38 11.95
N PHE A 35 3.38 15.78 12.00
CA PHE A 35 4.55 16.23 11.25
C PHE A 35 4.38 15.95 9.76
N LEU A 36 4.99 16.78 8.90
CA LEU A 36 4.91 16.57 7.44
C LEU A 36 5.58 15.26 7.03
N GLU A 37 6.59 14.85 7.79
CA GLU A 37 7.31 13.60 7.66
C GLU A 37 6.38 12.38 7.78
N ASP A 38 5.39 12.42 8.68
CA ASP A 38 4.41 11.34 8.82
C ASP A 38 3.52 11.22 7.57
N TYR A 39 3.13 12.35 6.96
CA TYR A 39 2.43 12.34 5.66
C TYR A 39 3.32 11.76 4.56
N CYS A 40 4.62 12.10 4.54
CA CYS A 40 5.58 11.57 3.57
C CYS A 40 5.75 10.05 3.71
N VAL A 41 5.78 9.52 4.94
CA VAL A 41 5.80 8.07 5.18
C VAL A 41 4.56 7.41 4.61
N GLU A 42 3.37 7.99 4.83
CA GLU A 42 2.12 7.47 4.26
C GLU A 42 2.12 7.51 2.71
N LEU A 43 2.65 8.57 2.10
CA LEU A 43 2.81 8.65 0.65
C LEU A 43 3.80 7.62 0.10
N GLN A 44 4.95 7.42 0.75
CA GLN A 44 5.90 6.39 0.38
C GLN A 44 5.26 5.01 0.46
N GLN A 45 4.55 4.72 1.55
CA GLN A 45 3.86 3.46 1.74
C GLN A 45 2.75 3.24 0.69
N ALA A 46 2.06 4.30 0.27
CA ALA A 46 1.12 4.22 -0.82
C ALA A 46 1.80 3.82 -2.14
N ALA A 47 2.94 4.43 -2.45
CA ALA A 47 3.72 4.12 -3.65
C ALA A 47 4.27 2.68 -3.64
N GLU A 48 4.92 2.27 -2.56
CA GLU A 48 5.50 0.92 -2.42
C GLU A 48 4.44 -0.18 -2.56
N LYS A 49 3.27 0.00 -1.91
CA LYS A 49 2.18 -0.98 -1.96
C LYS A 49 1.50 -1.01 -3.33
N ALA A 50 1.39 0.12 -4.02
CA ALA A 50 0.89 0.17 -5.39
C ALA A 50 1.84 -0.57 -6.35
N LEU A 51 3.16 -0.36 -6.22
CA LEU A 51 4.16 -1.09 -7.00
C LEU A 51 4.12 -2.59 -6.71
N LYS A 52 4.01 -2.99 -5.43
CA LYS A 52 3.85 -4.40 -5.06
C LYS A 52 2.61 -5.04 -5.69
N ALA A 53 1.49 -4.32 -5.75
CA ALA A 53 0.28 -4.80 -6.43
C ALA A 53 0.55 -5.06 -7.92
N VAL A 54 1.22 -4.13 -8.62
CA VAL A 54 1.59 -4.29 -10.03
C VAL A 54 2.53 -5.46 -10.25
N LEU A 55 3.55 -5.64 -9.40
CA LEU A 55 4.50 -6.75 -9.51
C LEU A 55 3.85 -8.11 -9.31
N LEU A 56 2.92 -8.20 -8.34
CA LEU A 56 2.15 -9.42 -8.11
C LEU A 56 1.14 -9.69 -9.23
N SER A 57 0.60 -8.66 -9.89
CA SER A 57 -0.33 -8.85 -11.01
C SER A 57 0.37 -9.15 -12.34
N THR A 58 1.67 -8.91 -12.45
CA THR A 58 2.46 -9.07 -13.69
C THR A 58 3.31 -10.34 -13.71
N ASP A 59 3.11 -11.27 -12.77
CA ASP A 59 3.83 -12.56 -12.67
C ASP A 59 5.37 -12.45 -12.59
N LEU A 60 5.91 -11.25 -12.37
CA LEU A 60 7.35 -11.03 -12.12
C LEU A 60 7.78 -11.44 -10.70
N GLY A 61 6.83 -11.83 -9.85
CA GLY A 61 7.05 -12.22 -8.45
C GLY A 61 6.99 -13.73 -8.17
N CYS A 62 6.84 -14.57 -9.19
CA CYS A 62 6.78 -16.03 -9.06
C CYS A 62 7.59 -16.71 -10.17
N GLN A 63 8.90 -16.83 -9.96
CA GLN A 63 9.72 -17.94 -10.51
C GLN A 63 10.45 -18.59 -9.35
#